data_AF-R7SNT5-F1
#
_entry.id   AF-R7SNT5-F1
#
_cell.length_a   1.000
_cell.length_b   1.000
_cell.length_c   1.000
_cell.angle_alpha   90.00
_cell.angle_beta   90.00
_cell.angle_gamma   90.00
#
_symmetry.space_group_name_H-M   'P 1'
#
loop_
_entity.id
_entity.type
_entity.pdbx_description
1 polymer ?
#
loop_
_entity_poly.entity_id
_entity_poly.type
_entity_poly.pdbx_seq_one_letter_code
_entity_poly.pdbx_strand_id
1 'polypeptide(L)'
;MSIDIETACHAQPRELIYVAAIAGSDDELLAHVARAYPRLFHPEIHRYRKIRTEYVQHVHIARILAGAKSLRTIHLNLNFRDDHGPYCLNGMLRGPWYFAFSTMYGPEIVEESCPLLEYVGFLYHDAARTVWVQFHPSRCAERLVRPNYGPG
;
A
#
# COMPACT_ATOMS: atom_id res chain seq x y z
N MET A 1 -22.59 10.43 1.27
CA MET A 1 -21.68 10.34 0.11
C MET A 1 -21.65 8.87 -0.27
N SER A 2 -22.33 8.52 -1.36
CA SER A 2 -22.47 7.12 -1.80
C SER A 2 -21.13 6.69 -2.39
N ILE A 3 -20.54 5.64 -1.84
CA ILE A 3 -19.42 4.94 -2.47
C ILE A 3 -20.08 3.89 -3.35
N ASP A 4 -20.00 4.06 -4.66
CA ASP A 4 -20.49 3.09 -5.63
C ASP A 4 -19.53 1.89 -5.64
N ILE A 5 -19.79 0.93 -4.75
CA ILE A 5 -19.20 -0.41 -4.82
C ILE A 5 -20.05 -1.18 -5.82
N GLU A 6 -19.63 -1.18 -7.09
CA GLU A 6 -20.28 -1.97 -8.13
C GLU A 6 -20.18 -3.46 -7.75
N THR A 7 -21.26 -3.98 -7.20
CA THR A 7 -21.30 -5.31 -6.58
C THR A 7 -21.59 -6.34 -7.67
N ALA A 8 -20.56 -6.77 -8.39
CA ALA A 8 -20.61 -8.03 -9.11
C ALA A 8 -20.46 -9.18 -8.09
N CYS A 9 -21.55 -9.89 -7.79
CA CYS A 9 -21.72 -10.87 -6.70
C CYS A 9 -20.69 -12.02 -6.57
N HIS A 10 -19.63 -12.08 -7.38
CA HIS A 10 -18.53 -13.05 -7.22
C HIS A 10 -17.13 -12.47 -7.53
N ALA A 11 -17.03 -11.20 -7.93
CA ALA A 11 -15.75 -10.59 -8.25
C ALA A 11 -15.12 -9.97 -7.00
N GLN A 12 -13.86 -10.31 -6.73
CA GLN A 12 -13.07 -9.62 -5.72
C GLN A 12 -12.59 -8.29 -6.28
N PRO A 13 -12.58 -7.20 -5.48
CA PRO A 13 -11.96 -5.97 -5.91
C PRO A 13 -10.48 -6.23 -6.13
N ARG A 14 -10.03 -6.05 -7.38
CA ARG A 14 -8.61 -6.07 -7.72
C ARG A 14 -7.96 -4.74 -7.38
N GLU A 15 -8.71 -3.65 -7.50
CA GLU A 15 -8.24 -2.30 -7.25
C GLU A 15 -9.27 -1.54 -6.41
N LEU A 16 -8.81 -0.81 -5.41
CA LEU A 16 -9.62 0.06 -4.55
C LEU A 16 -8.98 1.45 -4.50
N ILE A 17 -9.70 2.46 -4.97
CA ILE A 17 -9.24 3.85 -5.02
C ILE A 17 -10.18 4.72 -4.17
N TYR A 18 -9.65 5.46 -3.21
CA TYR A 18 -10.47 6.35 -2.38
C TYR A 18 -9.66 7.50 -1.78
N VAL A 19 -10.38 8.48 -1.24
CA VAL A 19 -9.83 9.62 -0.51
C VAL A 19 -10.24 9.53 0.95
N ALA A 20 -9.27 9.51 1.86
CA ALA A 20 -9.50 9.56 3.31
C ALA A 20 -9.41 11.00 3.82
N ALA A 21 -10.33 11.39 4.70
CA ALA A 21 -10.36 12.74 5.24
C ALA A 21 -9.24 12.96 6.28
N ILE A 22 -9.14 12.00 7.21
CA ILE A 22 -8.17 11.94 8.30
C ILE A 22 -7.76 10.48 8.54
N ALA A 23 -6.71 10.26 9.31
CA ALA A 23 -6.35 8.92 9.79
C ALA A 23 -7.55 8.25 10.48
N GLY A 24 -7.79 6.97 10.17
CA GLY A 24 -8.88 6.18 10.73
C GLY A 24 -10.24 6.37 10.06
N SER A 25 -10.42 7.41 9.22
CA SER A 25 -11.72 7.65 8.56
C SER A 25 -12.08 6.59 7.50
N ASP A 26 -11.10 5.79 7.10
CA ASP A 26 -11.19 4.69 6.15
C ASP A 26 -11.22 3.29 6.81
N ASP A 27 -11.23 3.21 8.14
CA ASP A 27 -11.17 1.94 8.88
C ASP A 27 -12.33 1.02 8.54
N GLU A 28 -13.56 1.55 8.49
CA GLU A 28 -14.75 0.76 8.18
C GLU A 28 -14.72 0.21 6.75
N LEU A 29 -14.21 0.99 5.79
CA LEU A 29 -14.04 0.57 4.41
C LEU A 29 -13.01 -0.57 4.31
N LEU A 30 -11.83 -0.39 4.91
CA LEU A 30 -10.77 -1.39 4.90
C LEU A 30 -11.19 -2.67 5.63
N ALA A 31 -11.87 -2.56 6.77
CA ALA A 31 -12.40 -3.70 7.51
C ALA A 31 -13.54 -4.40 6.77
N HIS A 32 -14.35 -3.67 6.00
CA HIS A 32 -15.34 -4.27 5.11
C HIS A 32 -14.66 -5.08 4.02
N VAL A 33 -13.66 -4.51 3.33
CA VAL A 33 -12.89 -5.21 2.27
C VAL A 33 -12.25 -6.49 2.80
N ALA A 34 -11.61 -6.42 3.98
CA ALA A 34 -10.97 -7.58 4.59
C ALA A 34 -11.95 -8.71 4.97
N ARG A 35 -13.21 -8.38 5.30
CA ARG A 35 -14.24 -9.35 5.72
C ARG A 35 -15.13 -9.86 4.58
N ALA A 36 -15.50 -8.98 3.66
CA ALA A 36 -16.46 -9.28 2.60
C ALA A 36 -15.88 -10.17 1.50
N TYR A 37 -14.56 -10.19 1.34
CA TYR A 37 -13.87 -10.92 0.29
C TYR A 37 -12.94 -12.00 0.87
N PRO A 38 -13.47 -13.15 1.31
CA PRO A 38 -12.68 -14.21 1.96
C PRO A 38 -11.66 -14.90 1.04
N ARG A 39 -11.66 -14.57 -0.24
CA ARG A 39 -10.70 -15.07 -1.23
C ARG A 39 -9.82 -13.95 -1.78
N LEU A 40 -9.78 -12.76 -1.17
CA LEU A 40 -8.95 -11.64 -1.60
C LEU A 40 -7.47 -12.03 -1.56
N PHE A 41 -6.84 -12.19 -2.74
CA PHE A 41 -5.46 -12.68 -2.84
C PHE A 41 -4.44 -11.58 -3.18
N HIS A 42 -4.77 -10.71 -4.13
CA HIS A 42 -3.83 -9.75 -4.74
C HIS A 42 -4.47 -8.36 -4.96
N PRO A 43 -5.02 -7.70 -3.92
CA PRO A 43 -5.60 -6.38 -4.06
C PRO A 43 -4.54 -5.29 -4.25
N GLU A 44 -4.93 -4.26 -4.98
CA GLU A 44 -4.23 -2.98 -5.10
C GLU A 44 -5.08 -1.89 -4.42
N ILE A 45 -4.47 -1.10 -3.55
CA ILE A 45 -5.14 -0.05 -2.77
C ILE A 45 -4.44 1.28 -2.98
N HIS A 46 -5.21 2.26 -3.44
CA HIS A 46 -4.79 3.63 -3.66
C HIS A 46 -5.57 4.55 -2.71
N ARG A 47 -4.93 4.90 -1.60
CA ARG A 47 -5.44 5.81 -0.58
C ARG A 47 -4.85 7.20 -0.79
N TYR A 48 -5.71 8.18 -1.07
CA TYR A 48 -5.32 9.58 -1.18
C TYR A 48 -5.75 10.37 0.06
N ARG A 49 -4.99 11.40 0.41
CA ARG A 49 -5.33 12.28 1.53
C ARG A 49 -6.19 13.44 1.05
N LYS A 50 -7.27 13.74 1.76
CA LYS A 50 -8.04 14.98 1.58
C LYS A 50 -7.28 16.19 2.13
N ILE A 51 -6.57 15.99 3.25
CA ILE A 51 -5.82 17.04 3.95
C ILE A 51 -4.33 16.82 3.71
N ARG A 52 -3.66 17.81 3.11
CA ARG A 52 -2.24 17.72 2.72
C ARG A 52 -1.28 17.49 3.89
N THR A 53 -1.65 17.88 5.11
CA THR A 53 -0.83 17.70 6.32
C THR A 53 -1.16 16.42 7.09
N GLU A 54 -2.14 15.64 6.63
CA GLU A 54 -2.53 14.39 7.28
C GLU A 54 -1.37 13.40 7.32
N TYR A 55 -1.26 12.74 8.48
CA TYR A 55 -0.36 11.64 8.72
C TYR A 55 -1.07 10.34 8.43
N VAL A 56 -0.49 9.53 7.56
CA VAL A 56 -1.01 8.22 7.17
C VAL A 56 -0.56 7.19 8.21
N GLN A 57 -1.52 6.55 8.88
CA GLN A 57 -1.23 5.48 9.84
C GLN A 57 -1.04 4.13 9.13
N HIS A 58 0.06 3.97 8.41
CA HIS A 58 0.33 2.79 7.56
C HIS A 58 0.35 1.46 8.32
N VAL A 59 0.87 1.43 9.55
CA VAL A 59 0.82 0.25 10.44
C VAL A 59 -0.62 -0.14 10.77
N HIS A 60 -1.47 0.84 11.07
CA HIS A 60 -2.89 0.59 11.37
C HIS A 60 -3.63 0.04 10.16
N ILE A 61 -3.40 0.63 8.98
CA ILE A 61 -3.93 0.14 7.70
C ILE A 61 -3.50 -1.31 7.46
N ALA A 62 -2.21 -1.63 7.64
CA ALA A 62 -1.68 -2.98 7.48
C ALA A 62 -2.36 -3.99 8.42
N ARG A 63 -2.54 -3.62 9.70
CA ARG A 63 -3.23 -4.46 10.69
C ARG A 63 -4.67 -4.76 10.33
N ILE A 64 -5.42 -3.76 9.83
CA ILE A 64 -6.80 -3.98 9.37
C ILE A 64 -6.81 -4.97 8.20
N LEU A 65 -5.91 -4.78 7.23
CA LEU A 65 -5.80 -5.63 6.04
C LEU A 65 -5.32 -7.04 6.37
N ALA A 66 -4.54 -7.24 7.43
CA ALA A 66 -4.18 -8.56 7.97
C ALA A 66 -5.39 -9.37 8.47
N GLY A 67 -6.56 -8.75 8.59
CA GLY A 67 -7.85 -9.44 8.74
C GLY A 67 -8.20 -10.36 7.56
N ALA A 68 -7.75 -10.02 6.35
CA ALA A 68 -7.94 -10.83 5.15
C ALA A 68 -6.99 -12.04 5.14
N LYS A 69 -7.43 -13.17 5.72
CA LYS A 69 -6.57 -14.35 5.92
C LYS A 69 -6.11 -15.03 4.62
N SER A 70 -6.74 -14.75 3.49
CA SER A 70 -6.35 -15.26 2.17
C SER A 70 -5.26 -14.44 1.48
N LEU A 71 -4.90 -13.27 2.00
CA LEU A 71 -4.02 -12.32 1.32
C LEU A 71 -2.64 -12.94 1.02
N ARG A 72 -2.24 -12.89 -0.26
CA ARG A 72 -0.94 -13.37 -0.75
C ARG A 72 -0.03 -12.23 -1.13
N THR A 73 -0.53 -11.24 -1.84
CA THR A 73 0.22 -10.00 -2.11
C THR A 73 -0.69 -8.82 -1.88
N ILE A 74 -0.12 -7.65 -1.64
CA ILE A 74 -0.90 -6.41 -1.61
C ILE A 74 -0.09 -5.26 -2.20
N HIS A 75 -0.69 -4.53 -3.13
CA HIS A 75 -0.11 -3.31 -3.68
C HIS A 75 -0.69 -2.10 -2.96
N LEU A 76 0.16 -1.26 -2.36
CA LEU A 76 -0.25 -0.09 -1.57
C LEU A 76 0.34 1.20 -2.14
N ASN A 77 -0.53 2.12 -2.52
CA ASN A 77 -0.22 3.54 -2.69
C ASN A 77 -0.94 4.31 -1.59
N LEU A 78 -0.21 4.79 -0.59
CA LEU A 78 -0.82 5.43 0.58
C LEU A 78 -0.66 6.96 0.62
N ASN A 79 -0.13 7.58 -0.43
CA ASN A 79 0.09 9.03 -0.56
C ASN A 79 0.63 9.64 0.75
N PHE A 80 1.89 9.37 1.12
CA PHE A 80 2.46 9.92 2.34
C PHE A 80 2.72 11.43 2.21
N ARG A 81 2.72 12.14 3.34
CA ARG A 81 3.06 13.58 3.36
C ARG A 81 4.49 13.89 2.95
N ASP A 82 5.39 12.95 3.24
CA ASP A 82 6.82 13.06 3.00
C ASP A 82 7.19 12.52 1.60
N ASP A 83 6.22 11.92 0.89
CA ASP A 83 6.38 11.50 -0.49
C ASP A 83 6.47 12.75 -1.39
N HIS A 84 7.54 12.82 -2.16
CA HIS A 84 7.80 13.91 -3.09
C HIS A 84 7.02 13.78 -4.41
N GLY A 85 6.29 12.68 -4.61
CA GLY A 85 5.49 12.42 -5.79
C GLY A 85 6.31 12.04 -7.04
N PRO A 86 5.63 11.77 -8.16
CA PRO A 86 6.26 11.32 -9.39
C PRO A 86 7.17 12.39 -10.02
N TYR A 87 8.25 11.94 -10.67
CA TYR A 87 9.17 12.78 -11.45
C TYR A 87 9.88 13.90 -10.66
N CYS A 88 10.01 13.74 -9.33
CA CYS A 88 10.77 14.69 -8.51
C CYS A 88 12.26 14.63 -8.87
N LEU A 89 12.79 15.69 -9.47
CA LEU A 89 14.22 15.80 -9.82
C LEU A 89 15.12 16.22 -8.64
N ASN A 90 14.55 16.62 -7.50
CA ASN A 90 15.31 17.04 -6.33
C ASN A 90 15.84 15.85 -5.50
N GLY A 91 17.13 15.53 -5.69
CA GLY A 91 17.80 14.45 -4.96
C GLY A 91 17.82 14.61 -3.44
N MET A 92 17.78 15.85 -2.93
CA MET A 92 17.75 16.14 -1.49
C MET A 92 16.42 15.75 -0.83
N LEU A 93 15.33 15.65 -1.62
CA LEU A 93 14.04 15.16 -1.13
C LEU A 93 13.92 13.64 -1.34
N ARG A 94 14.42 13.12 -2.47
CA ARG A 94 14.36 11.69 -2.80
C ARG A 94 15.17 10.83 -1.84
N GLY A 95 16.38 11.25 -1.46
CA GLY A 95 17.27 10.46 -0.60
C GLY A 95 16.65 10.14 0.76
N PRO A 96 16.22 11.16 1.54
CA PRO A 96 15.55 10.95 2.82
C PRO A 96 14.25 10.15 2.71
N TRP A 97 13.43 10.43 1.69
CA TRP A 97 12.21 9.66 1.46
C TRP A 97 12.52 8.19 1.18
N TYR A 98 13.46 7.88 0.30
CA TYR A 98 13.85 6.51 0.00
C TYR A 98 14.39 5.79 1.24
N PHE A 99 15.22 6.46 2.04
CA PHE A 99 15.73 5.91 3.28
C PHE A 99 14.57 5.53 4.22
N ALA A 100 13.65 6.45 4.50
CA ALA A 100 12.49 6.18 5.35
C ALA A 100 11.58 5.09 4.78
N PHE A 101 11.30 5.15 3.47
CA PHE A 101 10.51 4.19 2.72
C PHE A 101 11.07 2.76 2.86
N SER A 102 12.38 2.59 2.67
CA SER A 102 13.03 1.28 2.65
C SER A 102 13.39 0.71 4.02
N THR A 103 13.63 1.56 5.02
CA THR A 103 14.11 1.12 6.34
C THR A 103 13.05 1.16 7.43
N MET A 104 11.96 1.93 7.25
CA MET A 104 10.89 2.07 8.24
C MET A 104 9.55 1.66 7.66
N TYR A 105 9.02 2.42 6.70
CA TYR A 105 7.63 2.26 6.26
C TYR A 105 7.35 0.89 5.64
N GLY A 106 8.12 0.46 4.65
CA GLY A 106 7.91 -0.83 4.01
C GLY A 106 8.06 -2.03 4.97
N PRO A 107 9.16 -2.12 5.76
CA PRO A 107 9.31 -3.15 6.79
C PRO A 107 8.17 -3.19 7.82
N GLU A 108 7.71 -2.03 8.30
CA GLU A 108 6.60 -1.97 9.27
C GLU A 108 5.29 -2.48 8.69
N ILE A 109 4.98 -2.17 7.43
CA ILE A 109 3.75 -2.66 6.78
C ILE A 109 3.80 -4.19 6.62
N VAL A 110 4.93 -4.73 6.16
CA VAL A 110 5.01 -6.18 5.86
C VAL A 110 4.98 -7.04 7.12
N GLU A 111 5.56 -6.58 8.24
CA GLU A 111 5.55 -7.33 9.51
C GLU A 111 4.18 -7.32 10.20
N GLU A 112 3.35 -6.29 9.96
CA GLU A 112 1.99 -6.19 10.51
C GLU A 112 0.94 -6.97 9.68
N SER A 113 1.39 -7.62 8.60
CA SER A 113 0.51 -8.24 7.61
C SER A 113 0.20 -9.72 7.89
N CYS A 114 -0.67 -10.29 7.05
CA CYS A 114 -1.15 -11.67 7.15
C CYS A 114 0.00 -12.72 7.10
N PRO A 115 -0.05 -13.82 7.89
CA PRO A 115 0.97 -14.88 7.85
C PRO A 115 1.15 -15.57 6.49
N LEU A 116 0.15 -15.51 5.61
CA LEU A 116 0.22 -16.07 4.26
C LEU A 116 0.78 -15.10 3.21
N LEU A 117 1.07 -13.86 3.61
CA LEU A 117 1.57 -12.83 2.71
C LEU A 117 2.94 -13.21 2.15
N GLU A 118 3.10 -13.13 0.84
CA GLU A 118 4.36 -13.34 0.12
C GLU A 118 5.16 -12.04 0.10
N TYR A 119 4.52 -10.92 -0.25
CA TYR A 119 5.12 -9.58 -0.17
C TYR A 119 4.06 -8.45 -0.16
N VAL A 120 4.49 -7.27 0.30
CA VAL A 120 3.81 -5.98 0.07
C VAL A 120 4.52 -5.29 -1.08
N GLY A 121 3.81 -4.98 -2.16
CA GLY A 121 4.30 -4.05 -3.16
C GLY A 121 3.93 -2.64 -2.75
N PHE A 122 4.91 -1.81 -2.43
CA PHE A 122 4.69 -0.44 -2.00
C PHE A 122 5.10 0.51 -3.13
N LEU A 123 4.19 1.38 -3.56
CA LEU A 123 4.43 2.30 -4.66
C LEU A 123 5.54 3.29 -4.29
N TYR A 124 6.58 3.32 -5.11
CA TYR A 124 7.68 4.27 -5.01
C TYR A 124 7.81 5.05 -6.31
N HIS A 125 7.93 6.36 -6.19
CA HIS A 125 8.24 7.24 -7.30
C HIS A 125 9.75 7.50 -7.33
N ASP A 126 10.42 7.16 -8.42
CA ASP A 126 11.79 7.59 -8.67
C ASP A 126 11.82 8.81 -9.62
N ALA A 127 13.01 9.25 -10.03
CA ALA A 127 13.15 10.43 -10.88
C ALA A 127 12.61 10.22 -12.31
N ALA A 128 12.50 8.98 -12.77
CA ALA A 128 12.16 8.61 -14.15
C ALA A 128 10.88 7.77 -14.26
N ARG A 129 10.48 7.05 -13.20
CA ARG A 129 9.40 6.06 -13.23
C ARG A 129 8.74 5.87 -11.87
N THR A 130 7.59 5.21 -11.92
CA THR A 130 6.87 4.71 -10.75
C THR A 130 7.03 3.19 -10.71
N VAL A 131 7.39 2.65 -9.56
CA VAL A 131 7.66 1.21 -9.39
C VAL A 131 7.01 0.66 -8.13
N TRP A 132 6.49 -0.56 -8.21
CA TRP A 132 6.07 -1.33 -7.05
C TRP A 132 7.30 -1.99 -6.42
N VAL A 133 7.80 -1.43 -5.32
CA VAL A 133 8.92 -2.03 -4.58
C VAL A 133 8.37 -3.10 -3.66
N GLN A 134 8.89 -4.31 -3.75
CA GLN A 134 8.41 -5.44 -2.97
C GLN A 134 9.16 -5.52 -1.65
N PHE A 135 8.41 -5.47 -0.56
CA PHE A 135 8.86 -5.76 0.80
C PHE A 135 8.39 -7.15 1.17
N HIS A 136 9.33 -8.02 1.52
CA HIS A 136 9.04 -9.41 1.86
C HIS A 136 9.13 -9.59 3.38
N PRO A 137 8.28 -10.46 3.97
CA PRO A 137 8.31 -10.73 5.40
C PRO A 137 9.68 -11.25 5.86
N SER A 138 10.02 -11.06 7.12
CA SER A 138 11.30 -11.49 7.73
C SER A 138 11.70 -12.96 7.53
N ARG A 139 10.72 -13.84 7.27
CA ARG A 139 10.93 -15.27 6.94
C ARG A 139 11.46 -15.53 5.53
N CYS A 140 11.41 -14.56 4.63
CA CYS A 140 11.92 -14.65 3.27
C CYS A 140 13.41 -14.29 3.23
N ALA A 141 14.17 -14.93 2.33
CA ALA A 141 15.62 -14.71 2.20
C ALA A 141 15.97 -13.30 1.68
N GLU A 142 15.19 -12.81 0.72
CA GLU A 142 15.29 -11.44 0.20
C GLU A 142 14.19 -10.59 0.85
N ARG A 143 14.52 -9.42 1.37
CA ARG A 143 13.60 -8.55 2.12
C ARG A 143 13.09 -7.34 1.33
N LEU A 144 13.85 -6.91 0.33
CA LEU A 144 13.55 -5.75 -0.50
C LEU A 144 13.93 -6.04 -1.95
N VAL A 145 12.93 -6.09 -2.83
CA VAL A 145 13.13 -6.27 -4.27
C VAL A 145 12.62 -5.04 -4.99
N ARG A 146 13.47 -4.42 -5.81
CA ARG A 146 13.04 -3.45 -6.81
C ARG A 146 12.91 -4.20 -8.13
N PRO A 147 11.68 -4.50 -8.61
CA PRO A 147 11.54 -5.24 -9.85
C PRO A 147 12.17 -4.45 -10.99
N ASN A 148 12.97 -5.12 -11.82
CA ASN A 148 13.42 -4.57 -13.09
C ASN A 148 12.25 -4.65 -14.08
N TYR A 149 11.38 -3.64 -14.04
CA TYR A 149 10.56 -3.33 -15.20
C TYR A 149 11.51 -2.74 -16.25
N GLY A 150 11.74 -3.49 -17.33
CA GLY A 150 12.58 -3.05 -18.45
C GLY A 150 12.08 -1.73 -19.05
N PRO A 151 12.86 -1.09 -19.95
CA PRO A 151 12.37 0.10 -20.65
C PRO A 151 11.10 -0.28 -21.43
N GLY A 152 9.99 0.39 -21.12
CA GLY A 152 8.76 0.31 -21.89
C GLY A 152 8.84 1.09 -23.19
#